data_AF-A0A6B8VPW5-F1
#
_entry.id   AF-A0A6B8VPW5-F1
#
_cell.length_a   1.000
_cell.length_b   1.000
_cell.length_c   1.000
_cell.angle_alpha   90.00
_cell.angle_beta   90.00
_cell.angle_gamma   90.00
#
_symmetry.space_group_name_H-M   'P 1'
#
loop_
_entity.id
_entity.type
_entity.pdbx_description
1 polymer ?
#
loop_
_entity_poly.entity_id
_entity_poly.type
_entity_poly.pdbx_seq_one_letter_code
_entity_poly.pdbx_strand_id
1 'polypeptide(L)'
;MNRVRSAVPRDCPGLKRSDVLSLIEARARALRFLRSRERELLAGDFEGYGFPLRPPTAAQAAADEPAVKEFTRQWQEVAGVEVAVRNWSSVGLGRQNIPVRLHLDTVDALVDFTGHRSEWEDLVQRRDLLASVVGSLAPVVAALPLWKGVPEMDLHLAGEVVDWFEAHPASGVPPRAVAVEGVHTKWLERHRPLVETLLAGRRGEMGRAELGLAAPTPRVRLRFHLSDAPAGLADVEIPVVDLASLPVPRAVVMVENLESFLALPTRPGVVLAWGGGYRAADIVRAPYFADSPLIYWGDLDADGYGILDAVRSAVPSVRSVLMDRDTVTRWQRFGVADRDFQGRLYFHLTDSELAGLDALIEAGHLRIEQERIRFDVAVAAVDDALTRL
;
A
#
# COMPACT_ATOMS: atom_id res chain seq x y z
N MET A 1 -39.79 22.95 54.30
CA MET A 1 -39.12 22.69 53.02
C MET A 1 -37.61 22.60 53.28
N ASN A 2 -37.12 21.53 53.90
CA ASN A 2 -36.60 20.31 53.25
C ASN A 2 -35.54 20.57 52.16
N ARG A 3 -34.26 20.55 52.55
CA ARG A 3 -33.21 19.85 51.80
C ARG A 3 -32.27 19.13 52.77
N VAL A 4 -32.55 17.84 52.93
CA VAL A 4 -31.65 16.82 53.45
C VAL A 4 -30.47 16.64 52.51
N ARG A 5 -29.25 16.51 53.06
CA ARG A 5 -28.13 15.69 52.55
C ARG A 5 -27.11 15.60 53.70
N SER A 6 -27.32 14.66 54.62
CA SER A 6 -26.73 13.31 54.55
C SER A 6 -25.21 13.38 54.60
N ALA A 7 -24.67 13.33 55.82
CA ALA A 7 -23.27 13.02 56.08
C ALA A 7 -22.95 11.66 55.47
N VAL A 8 -22.03 11.64 54.51
CA VAL A 8 -21.44 10.42 53.97
C VAL A 8 -20.54 9.84 55.07
N PRO A 9 -20.74 8.59 55.54
CA PRO A 9 -19.81 7.95 56.45
C PRO A 9 -18.49 7.75 55.72
N ARG A 10 -17.37 7.94 56.44
CA ARG A 10 -16.03 7.63 55.94
C ARG A 10 -15.98 6.18 55.49
N ASP A 11 -15.86 5.96 54.18
CA ASP A 11 -15.54 4.67 53.61
C ASP A 11 -14.20 4.19 54.19
N CYS A 12 -14.24 3.01 54.79
CA CYS A 12 -13.06 2.21 55.06
C CYS A 12 -12.33 1.95 53.73
N PRO A 13 -10.99 1.97 53.68
CA PRO A 13 -10.28 1.70 52.46
C PRO A 13 -10.36 0.19 52.13
N GLY A 14 -11.39 -0.19 51.37
CA GLY A 14 -11.36 -1.44 50.60
C GLY A 14 -10.22 -1.39 49.59
N LEU A 15 -9.56 -2.51 49.35
CA LEU A 15 -8.46 -2.60 48.41
C LEU A 15 -8.85 -2.00 47.05
N LYS A 16 -8.03 -1.08 46.53
CA LYS A 16 -8.08 -0.77 45.10
C LYS A 16 -7.73 -2.05 44.35
N ARG A 17 -8.58 -2.47 43.41
CA ARG A 17 -8.39 -3.60 42.48
C ARG A 17 -7.09 -3.56 41.64
N SER A 18 -6.20 -2.59 41.85
CA SER A 18 -5.04 -2.25 41.00
C SER A 18 -3.70 -2.87 41.41
N ASP A 19 -3.59 -3.53 42.56
CA ASP A 19 -2.27 -3.86 43.13
C ASP A 19 -1.84 -5.32 42.94
N VAL A 20 -2.79 -6.23 42.67
CA VAL A 20 -2.55 -7.67 42.49
C VAL A 20 -2.85 -8.05 41.04
N LEU A 21 -1.95 -8.82 40.40
CA LEU A 21 -2.14 -9.22 39.01
C LEU A 21 -3.14 -10.38 38.94
N SER A 22 -4.32 -10.13 38.37
CA SER A 22 -5.31 -11.18 38.13
C SER A 22 -4.87 -12.15 37.02
N LEU A 23 -5.42 -13.37 37.02
CA LEU A 23 -5.16 -14.34 35.95
C LEU A 23 -5.54 -13.79 34.56
N ILE A 24 -6.62 -12.99 34.47
CA ILE A 24 -7.06 -12.37 33.22
C ILE A 24 -6.01 -11.37 32.71
N GLU A 25 -5.51 -10.49 33.57
CA GLU A 25 -4.48 -9.51 33.20
C GLU A 25 -3.16 -10.18 32.84
N ALA A 26 -2.81 -11.26 33.54
CA ALA A 26 -1.64 -12.06 33.23
C ALA A 26 -1.74 -12.73 31.86
N ARG A 27 -2.89 -13.33 31.53
CA ARG A 27 -3.17 -13.89 30.20
C ARG A 27 -3.11 -12.82 29.11
N ALA A 28 -3.73 -11.66 29.33
CA ALA A 28 -3.67 -10.54 28.38
C ALA A 28 -2.23 -10.02 28.20
N ARG A 29 -1.43 -10.01 29.27
CA ARG A 29 -0.01 -9.66 29.20
C ARG A 29 0.79 -10.69 28.38
N ALA A 30 0.58 -11.98 28.60
CA ALA A 30 1.22 -13.05 27.84
C ALA A 30 0.80 -13.04 26.37
N LEU A 31 -0.48 -12.80 26.08
CA LEU A 31 -0.99 -12.69 24.71
C LEU A 31 -0.38 -11.51 23.95
N ARG A 32 -0.18 -10.36 24.62
CA ARG A 32 0.55 -9.24 24.01
C ARG A 32 1.99 -9.60 23.67
N PHE A 33 2.67 -10.33 24.56
CA PHE A 33 4.01 -10.83 24.31
C PHE A 33 4.04 -11.77 23.10
N LEU A 34 3.16 -12.78 23.08
CA LEU A 34 2.98 -13.73 21.96
C LEU A 34 2.82 -12.97 20.64
N ARG A 35 1.87 -12.03 20.57
CA ARG A 35 1.57 -11.24 19.37
C ARG A 35 2.70 -10.30 18.94
N SER A 36 3.44 -9.71 19.89
CA SER A 36 4.56 -8.82 19.58
C SER A 36 5.79 -9.55 19.04
N ARG A 37 5.92 -10.85 19.32
CA ARG A 37 7.09 -11.67 18.97
C ARG A 37 6.76 -12.85 18.07
N GLU A 38 5.60 -12.84 17.38
CA GLU A 38 5.16 -13.96 16.55
C GLU A 38 6.24 -14.44 15.57
N ARG A 39 6.98 -13.53 14.94
CA ARG A 39 8.06 -13.89 14.01
C ARG A 39 9.17 -14.68 14.69
N GLU A 40 9.68 -14.18 15.81
CA GLU A 40 10.75 -14.82 16.60
C GLU A 40 10.29 -16.20 17.09
N LEU A 41 9.08 -16.26 17.63
CA LEU A 41 8.50 -17.51 18.13
C LEU A 41 8.25 -18.54 17.02
N LEU A 42 7.83 -18.10 15.82
CA LEU A 42 7.67 -18.97 14.65
C LEU A 42 9.02 -19.42 14.08
N ALA A 43 10.10 -18.66 14.28
CA ALA A 43 11.46 -19.06 13.93
C ALA A 43 12.05 -20.08 14.93
N GLY A 44 11.40 -20.29 16.08
CA GLY A 44 11.90 -21.12 17.17
C GLY A 44 12.75 -20.36 18.19
N ASP A 45 12.84 -19.03 18.08
CA ASP A 45 13.60 -18.18 18.98
C ASP A 45 12.77 -17.87 20.23
N PHE A 46 12.93 -18.69 21.27
CA PHE A 46 12.27 -18.48 22.56
C PHE A 46 13.14 -18.89 23.74
N GLU A 47 13.54 -17.90 24.55
CA GLU A 47 14.34 -18.10 25.77
C GLU A 47 13.49 -18.31 27.03
N GLY A 48 12.16 -18.39 26.90
CA GLY A 48 11.22 -18.38 28.00
C GLY A 48 10.63 -17.00 28.29
N TYR A 49 9.46 -16.97 28.93
CA TYR A 49 8.78 -15.74 29.34
C TYR A 49 8.25 -15.86 30.76
N GLY A 50 8.60 -14.89 31.61
CA GLY A 50 8.14 -14.90 33.00
C GLY A 50 7.99 -13.50 33.59
N PHE A 51 7.08 -13.37 34.55
CA PHE A 51 6.78 -12.09 35.19
C PHE A 51 6.27 -12.26 36.63
N PRO A 52 6.52 -11.27 37.52
CA PRO A 52 6.03 -11.33 38.89
C PRO A 52 4.50 -11.18 38.94
N LEU A 53 3.86 -11.94 39.83
CA LEU A 53 2.40 -11.97 40.02
C LEU A 53 1.87 -10.85 40.95
N ARG A 54 2.78 -10.05 41.52
CA ARG A 54 2.46 -8.96 42.46
C ARG A 54 1.55 -9.46 43.61
N PRO A 55 2.01 -10.43 44.40
CA PRO A 55 1.21 -10.99 45.47
C PRO A 55 0.84 -9.94 46.53
N PRO A 56 -0.27 -10.13 47.26
CA PRO A 56 -0.65 -9.28 48.39
C PRO A 56 0.46 -9.16 49.44
N THR A 57 0.58 -7.98 50.05
CA THR A 57 1.44 -7.74 51.21
C THR A 57 0.79 -8.20 52.51
N ALA A 58 1.56 -8.32 53.60
CA ALA A 58 1.02 -8.67 54.92
C ALA A 58 -0.09 -7.70 55.39
N ALA A 59 0.06 -6.40 55.10
CA ALA A 59 -0.94 -5.39 55.43
C ALA A 59 -2.24 -5.55 54.62
N GLN A 60 -2.13 -5.87 53.32
CA GLN A 60 -3.28 -6.15 52.46
C GLN A 60 -3.98 -7.45 52.85
N ALA A 61 -3.21 -8.48 53.25
CA ALA A 61 -3.76 -9.74 53.71
C ALA A 61 -4.56 -9.62 55.02
N ALA A 62 -4.12 -8.76 55.93
CA ALA A 62 -4.84 -8.45 57.16
C ALA A 62 -6.15 -7.68 56.89
N ALA A 63 -6.17 -6.85 55.85
CA ALA A 63 -7.32 -6.03 55.48
C ALA A 63 -8.40 -6.81 54.72
N ASP A 64 -8.03 -7.84 53.93
CA ASP A 64 -8.95 -8.63 53.11
C ASP A 64 -8.41 -10.05 52.87
N GLU A 65 -8.58 -10.91 53.88
CA GLU A 65 -8.20 -12.33 53.81
C GLU A 65 -8.92 -13.10 52.67
N PRO A 66 -10.23 -12.89 52.40
CA PRO A 66 -10.90 -13.51 51.26
C PRO A 66 -10.24 -13.21 49.90
N ALA A 67 -9.81 -11.98 49.65
CA ALA A 67 -9.14 -11.62 48.39
C ALA A 67 -7.80 -12.36 48.22
N VAL A 68 -7.05 -12.59 49.30
CA VAL A 68 -5.80 -13.36 49.24
C VAL A 68 -6.03 -14.84 48.95
N LYS A 69 -7.07 -15.44 49.56
CA LYS A 69 -7.47 -16.82 49.28
C LYS A 69 -7.88 -16.97 47.82
N GLU A 70 -8.67 -16.03 47.31
CA GLU A 70 -9.10 -16.03 45.92
C GLU A 70 -7.93 -15.84 44.95
N PHE A 71 -7.01 -14.92 45.22
CA PHE A 71 -5.77 -14.79 44.44
C PHE A 71 -5.00 -16.10 44.41
N THR A 72 -4.75 -16.71 45.57
CA THR A 72 -3.98 -17.95 45.67
C THR A 72 -4.65 -19.08 44.88
N ARG A 73 -5.98 -19.22 45.02
CA ARG A 73 -6.79 -20.22 44.32
C ARG A 73 -6.69 -20.10 42.80
N GLN A 74 -6.69 -18.89 42.26
CA GLN A 74 -6.60 -18.66 40.80
C GLN A 74 -5.29 -19.17 40.18
N TRP A 75 -4.24 -19.35 40.97
CA TRP A 75 -2.91 -19.77 40.51
C TRP A 75 -2.55 -21.21 40.87
N GLN A 76 -3.34 -21.91 41.69
CA GLN A 76 -3.03 -23.27 42.16
C GLN A 76 -2.96 -24.31 41.04
N GLU A 77 -3.76 -24.15 40.00
CA GLU A 77 -3.83 -25.08 38.86
C GLU A 77 -3.00 -24.62 37.65
N VAL A 78 -2.31 -23.49 37.76
CA VAL A 78 -1.51 -22.93 36.68
C VAL A 78 -0.10 -23.50 36.73
N ALA A 79 0.29 -24.22 35.68
CA ALA A 79 1.66 -24.73 35.53
C ALA A 79 2.68 -23.58 35.44
N GLY A 80 3.91 -23.82 35.93
CA GLY A 80 4.99 -22.83 35.87
C GLY A 80 4.92 -21.71 36.91
N VAL A 81 4.01 -21.81 37.89
CA VAL A 81 3.91 -20.84 39.00
C VAL A 81 4.93 -21.17 40.09
N GLU A 82 5.81 -20.22 40.37
CA GLU A 82 6.68 -20.21 41.53
C GLU A 82 5.89 -19.77 42.78
N VAL A 83 5.97 -20.57 43.84
CA VAL A 83 5.30 -20.31 45.12
C VAL A 83 6.36 -20.05 46.19
N ALA A 84 6.21 -18.94 46.93
CA ALA A 84 7.08 -18.61 48.05
C ALA A 84 6.34 -18.67 49.38
N VAL A 85 7.04 -19.13 50.41
CA VAL A 85 6.52 -19.10 51.79
C VAL A 85 6.67 -17.67 52.34
N ARG A 86 5.57 -17.01 52.68
CA ARG A 86 5.53 -15.70 53.33
C ARG A 86 5.12 -15.85 54.80
N ASN A 87 5.86 -15.23 55.70
CA ASN A 87 5.53 -15.20 57.12
C ASN A 87 4.74 -13.92 57.44
N TRP A 88 3.47 -14.08 57.76
CA TRP A 88 2.52 -13.04 58.14
C TRP A 88 2.03 -13.23 59.59
N SER A 89 2.83 -13.84 60.46
CA SER A 89 2.50 -14.00 61.89
C SER A 89 2.26 -12.66 62.60
N SER A 90 2.87 -11.57 62.14
CA SER A 90 2.65 -10.22 62.69
C SER A 90 1.22 -9.70 62.49
N VAL A 91 0.46 -10.28 61.57
CA VAL A 91 -0.95 -9.95 61.30
C VAL A 91 -1.88 -11.14 61.60
N GLY A 92 -1.42 -12.13 62.36
CA GLY A 92 -2.23 -13.27 62.80
C GLY A 92 -2.45 -14.37 61.76
N LEU A 93 -1.88 -14.26 60.56
CA LEU A 93 -2.11 -15.20 59.45
C LEU A 93 -1.02 -16.28 59.31
N GLY A 94 0.05 -16.25 60.11
CA GLY A 94 1.06 -17.30 60.12
C GLY A 94 1.86 -17.42 58.82
N ARG A 95 2.35 -18.63 58.51
CA ARG A 95 3.08 -18.93 57.26
C ARG A 95 2.10 -19.26 56.14
N GLN A 96 2.19 -18.55 55.03
CA GLN A 96 1.31 -18.70 53.87
C GLN A 96 2.13 -19.04 52.61
N ASN A 97 1.61 -19.94 51.78
CA ASN A 97 2.19 -20.27 50.47
C ASN A 97 1.57 -19.37 49.42
N ILE A 98 2.35 -18.43 48.88
CA ILE A 98 1.83 -17.38 48.02
C ILE A 98 2.46 -17.48 46.62
N PRO A 99 1.67 -17.52 45.54
CA PRO A 99 2.15 -17.40 44.17
C PRO A 99 2.92 -16.10 43.96
N VAL A 100 4.17 -16.17 43.52
CA VAL A 100 5.03 -14.97 43.38
C VAL A 100 5.41 -14.65 41.94
N ARG A 101 5.57 -15.66 41.08
CA ARG A 101 6.06 -15.48 39.70
C ARG A 101 5.51 -16.58 38.80
N LEU A 102 5.25 -16.24 37.54
CA LEU A 102 4.98 -17.21 36.48
C LEU A 102 6.23 -17.36 35.60
N HIS A 103 6.54 -18.60 35.23
CA HIS A 103 7.57 -18.97 34.26
C HIS A 103 6.93 -19.82 33.16
N LEU A 104 7.15 -19.44 31.91
CA LEU A 104 6.65 -20.11 30.71
C LEU A 104 7.88 -20.43 29.85
N ASP A 105 8.43 -21.62 30.03
CA ASP A 105 9.76 -21.97 29.50
C ASP A 105 9.71 -22.45 28.04
N THR A 106 8.53 -22.83 27.55
CA THR A 106 8.31 -23.26 26.16
C THR A 106 7.22 -22.44 25.47
N VAL A 107 7.28 -22.39 24.13
CA VAL A 107 6.23 -21.75 23.33
C VAL A 107 4.88 -22.42 23.58
N ASP A 108 4.84 -23.74 23.72
CA ASP A 108 3.62 -24.48 24.09
C ASP A 108 3.04 -24.00 25.43
N ALA A 109 3.87 -23.86 26.47
CA ALA A 109 3.42 -23.36 27.75
C ALA A 109 2.87 -21.92 27.65
N LEU A 110 3.52 -21.06 26.86
CA LEU A 110 3.05 -19.70 26.59
C LEU A 110 1.68 -19.71 25.89
N VAL A 111 1.54 -20.51 24.84
CA VAL A 111 0.33 -20.63 24.03
C VAL A 111 -0.83 -21.19 24.85
N ASP A 112 -0.60 -22.28 25.60
CA ASP A 112 -1.59 -22.87 26.50
C ASP A 112 -2.05 -21.88 27.56
N PHE A 113 -1.11 -21.15 28.16
CA PHE A 113 -1.44 -20.16 29.18
C PHE A 113 -2.35 -19.06 28.61
N THR A 114 -2.13 -18.62 27.38
CA THR A 114 -2.97 -17.61 26.71
C THR A 114 -4.32 -18.13 26.24
N GLY A 115 -4.51 -19.45 26.10
CA GLY A 115 -5.72 -20.07 25.58
C GLY A 115 -5.91 -19.95 24.06
N HIS A 116 -4.84 -19.68 23.31
CA HIS A 116 -4.87 -19.46 21.84
C HIS A 116 -4.20 -20.61 21.06
N ARG A 117 -4.30 -21.85 21.57
CA ARG A 117 -3.65 -23.04 20.99
C ARG A 117 -4.03 -23.30 19.54
N SER A 118 -5.32 -23.31 19.24
CA SER A 118 -5.82 -23.56 17.88
C SER A 118 -5.30 -22.55 16.86
N GLU A 119 -5.29 -21.25 17.21
CA GLU A 119 -4.78 -20.19 16.33
C GLU A 119 -3.26 -20.29 16.12
N TRP A 120 -2.51 -20.69 17.16
CA TRP A 120 -1.07 -20.91 17.05
C TRP A 120 -0.74 -22.12 16.17
N GLU A 121 -1.47 -23.23 16.35
CA GLU A 121 -1.29 -24.45 15.55
C GLU A 121 -1.61 -24.21 14.07
N ASP A 122 -2.66 -23.44 13.74
CA ASP A 122 -2.97 -23.00 12.37
C ASP A 122 -1.81 -22.16 11.78
N LEU A 123 -1.24 -21.21 12.53
CA LEU A 123 -0.09 -20.43 12.07
C LEU A 123 1.15 -21.29 11.81
N VAL A 124 1.41 -22.27 12.69
CA VAL A 124 2.51 -23.22 12.55
C VAL A 124 2.33 -24.10 11.31
N GLN A 125 1.12 -24.63 11.07
CA GLN A 125 0.83 -25.43 9.88
C GLN A 125 1.04 -24.64 8.58
N ARG A 126 0.56 -23.39 8.52
CA ARG A 126 0.75 -22.50 7.37
C ARG A 126 2.22 -22.17 7.13
N ARG A 127 2.97 -21.89 8.19
CA ARG A 127 4.41 -21.67 8.14
C ARG A 127 5.12 -22.91 7.57
N ASP A 128 4.78 -24.10 8.06
CA ASP A 128 5.44 -25.34 7.65
C ASP A 128 5.11 -25.71 6.20
N LEU A 129 3.88 -25.47 5.75
CA LEU A 129 3.49 -25.56 4.34
C LEU A 129 4.40 -24.66 3.48
N LEU A 130 4.50 -23.38 3.80
CA LEU A 130 5.32 -22.45 3.03
C LEU A 130 6.82 -22.75 3.13
N ALA A 131 7.30 -23.24 4.29
CA ALA A 131 8.69 -23.64 4.46
C ALA A 131 9.02 -24.87 3.60
N SER A 132 8.07 -25.78 3.39
CA SER A 132 8.23 -26.91 2.48
C SER A 132 8.34 -26.47 1.01
N VAL A 133 7.62 -25.43 0.62
CA VAL A 133 7.73 -24.81 -0.72
C VAL A 133 9.10 -24.13 -0.86
N VAL A 134 9.47 -23.26 0.07
CA VAL A 134 10.68 -22.44 -0.01
C VAL A 134 11.96 -23.26 0.22
N GLY A 135 11.90 -24.33 1.00
CA GLY A 135 13.07 -25.09 1.47
C GLY A 135 13.83 -24.40 2.61
N SER A 136 13.33 -23.28 3.13
CA SER A 136 13.93 -22.52 4.22
C SER A 136 12.87 -21.79 5.05
N LEU A 137 13.09 -21.76 6.37
CA LEU A 137 12.18 -21.13 7.32
C LEU A 137 12.30 -19.60 7.35
N ALA A 138 13.52 -19.08 7.22
CA ALA A 138 13.79 -17.66 7.42
C ALA A 138 13.02 -16.72 6.46
N PRO A 139 12.95 -16.99 5.14
CA PRO A 139 12.16 -16.16 4.22
C PRO A 139 10.65 -16.21 4.51
N VAL A 140 10.16 -17.38 4.95
CA VAL A 140 8.74 -17.58 5.31
C VAL A 140 8.37 -16.76 6.54
N VAL A 141 9.20 -16.78 7.58
CA VAL A 141 8.98 -15.98 8.79
C VAL A 141 9.04 -14.47 8.48
N ALA A 142 9.98 -14.04 7.63
CA ALA A 142 10.05 -12.64 7.19
C ALA A 142 8.78 -12.21 6.44
N ALA A 143 8.22 -13.12 5.64
CA ALA A 143 6.99 -12.93 4.88
C ALA A 143 5.70 -13.02 5.71
N LEU A 144 5.75 -13.23 7.05
CA LEU A 144 4.56 -13.41 7.92
C LEU A 144 3.39 -12.45 7.62
N PRO A 145 3.59 -11.12 7.45
CA PRO A 145 2.48 -10.21 7.16
C PRO A 145 1.78 -10.46 5.83
N LEU A 146 2.46 -11.12 4.88
CA LEU A 146 1.95 -11.39 3.53
C LEU A 146 1.06 -12.64 3.49
N TRP A 147 1.21 -13.57 4.43
CA TRP A 147 0.48 -14.85 4.41
C TRP A 147 -0.38 -15.12 5.66
N LYS A 148 -0.15 -14.45 6.80
CA LYS A 148 -0.88 -14.71 8.05
C LYS A 148 -2.41 -14.68 7.89
N GLY A 149 -2.92 -13.76 7.08
CA GLY A 149 -4.36 -13.59 6.82
C GLY A 149 -4.86 -14.20 5.51
N VAL A 150 -4.01 -14.94 4.80
CA VAL A 150 -4.35 -15.53 3.49
C VAL A 150 -5.04 -16.88 3.70
N PRO A 151 -6.15 -17.20 3.03
CA PRO A 151 -6.79 -18.51 3.13
C PRO A 151 -5.82 -19.67 2.84
N GLU A 152 -5.97 -20.80 3.52
CA GLU A 152 -5.08 -21.97 3.35
C GLU A 152 -5.01 -22.45 1.90
N MET A 153 -6.15 -22.48 1.19
CA MET A 153 -6.23 -22.80 -0.23
C MET A 153 -5.32 -21.90 -1.08
N ASP A 154 -5.29 -20.60 -0.78
CA ASP A 154 -4.43 -19.66 -1.49
C ASP A 154 -2.94 -19.87 -1.15
N LEU A 155 -2.60 -20.39 0.03
CA LEU A 155 -1.21 -20.74 0.36
C LEU A 155 -0.74 -21.97 -0.42
N HIS A 156 -1.62 -22.96 -0.63
CA HIS A 156 -1.33 -24.07 -1.54
C HIS A 156 -1.11 -23.58 -2.98
N LEU A 157 -2.00 -22.72 -3.48
CA LEU A 157 -1.83 -22.10 -4.81
C LEU A 157 -0.54 -21.29 -4.91
N ALA A 158 -0.13 -20.59 -3.84
CA ALA A 158 1.15 -19.89 -3.82
C ALA A 158 2.33 -20.84 -3.97
N GLY A 159 2.26 -22.04 -3.41
CA GLY A 159 3.24 -23.10 -3.64
C GLY A 159 3.34 -23.48 -5.11
N GLU A 160 2.21 -23.84 -5.72
CA GLU A 160 2.13 -24.23 -7.14
C GLU A 160 2.62 -23.12 -8.09
N VAL A 161 2.31 -21.86 -7.77
CA VAL A 161 2.77 -20.71 -8.56
C VAL A 161 4.28 -20.49 -8.40
N VAL A 162 4.83 -20.68 -7.20
CA VAL A 162 6.28 -20.62 -6.97
C VAL A 162 7.00 -21.75 -7.73
N ASP A 163 6.46 -22.97 -7.73
CA ASP A 163 6.96 -24.08 -8.55
C ASP A 163 6.94 -23.74 -10.04
N TRP A 164 5.86 -23.12 -10.53
CA TRP A 164 5.75 -22.71 -11.91
C TRP A 164 6.80 -21.67 -12.31
N PHE A 165 7.01 -20.63 -11.51
CA PHE A 165 8.02 -19.58 -11.79
C PHE A 165 9.45 -20.07 -11.61
N GLU A 166 9.68 -21.07 -10.77
CA GLU A 166 10.98 -21.75 -10.68
C GLU A 166 11.29 -22.53 -11.97
N ALA A 167 10.29 -23.21 -12.53
CA ALA A 167 10.42 -23.90 -13.81
C ALA A 167 10.47 -22.94 -15.03
N HIS A 168 9.96 -21.71 -14.90
CA HIS A 168 9.84 -20.75 -16.01
C HIS A 168 10.35 -19.33 -15.64
N PRO A 169 11.64 -19.17 -15.29
CA PRO A 169 12.18 -17.93 -14.71
C PRO A 169 12.08 -16.69 -15.62
N ALA A 170 11.99 -16.88 -16.94
CA ALA A 170 11.85 -15.82 -17.93
C ALA A 170 10.72 -16.13 -18.91
N SER A 171 9.59 -16.62 -18.40
CA SER A 171 8.45 -17.09 -19.20
C SER A 171 8.00 -16.08 -20.27
N GLY A 172 8.12 -14.78 -19.99
CA GLY A 172 7.67 -13.72 -20.90
C GLY A 172 6.17 -13.78 -21.18
N VAL A 173 5.39 -14.52 -20.38
CA VAL A 173 3.94 -14.61 -20.55
C VAL A 173 3.26 -13.45 -19.83
N PRO A 174 2.14 -12.92 -20.34
CA PRO A 174 1.37 -11.95 -19.58
C PRO A 174 0.87 -12.58 -18.27
N PRO A 175 0.64 -11.79 -17.20
CA PRO A 175 0.21 -12.33 -15.90
C PRO A 175 -1.00 -13.26 -15.95
N ARG A 176 -1.90 -13.05 -16.92
CA ARG A 176 -3.12 -13.85 -17.11
C ARG A 176 -2.90 -15.20 -17.82
N ALA A 177 -1.72 -15.39 -18.40
CA ALA A 177 -1.35 -16.61 -19.12
C ALA A 177 -0.46 -17.54 -18.28
N VAL A 178 -0.25 -17.22 -17.00
CA VAL A 178 0.38 -18.14 -16.04
C VAL A 178 -0.57 -19.32 -15.82
N ALA A 179 -0.24 -20.45 -16.41
CA ALA A 179 -1.10 -21.63 -16.48
C ALA A 179 -0.91 -22.52 -15.24
N VAL A 180 -1.51 -22.10 -14.12
CA VAL A 180 -1.58 -22.87 -12.87
C VAL A 180 -3.04 -23.13 -12.55
N GLU A 181 -3.39 -24.39 -12.26
CA GLU A 181 -4.75 -24.78 -11.93
C GLU A 181 -5.27 -24.01 -10.70
N GLY A 182 -6.53 -23.54 -10.75
CA GLY A 182 -7.12 -22.76 -9.66
C GLY A 182 -6.69 -21.28 -9.60
N VAL A 183 -5.65 -20.88 -10.33
CA VAL A 183 -5.16 -19.48 -10.36
C VAL A 183 -5.91 -18.66 -11.40
N HIS A 184 -6.80 -17.78 -10.93
CA HIS A 184 -7.43 -16.79 -11.80
C HIS A 184 -6.60 -15.49 -11.88
N THR A 185 -6.81 -14.68 -12.92
CA THR A 185 -6.09 -13.41 -13.16
C THR A 185 -5.91 -12.52 -11.92
N LYS A 186 -6.96 -12.29 -11.13
CA LYS A 186 -6.90 -11.41 -9.95
C LYS A 186 -6.09 -11.99 -8.79
N TRP A 187 -5.83 -13.30 -8.83
CA TRP A 187 -5.14 -14.01 -7.76
C TRP A 187 -3.68 -13.61 -7.77
N LEU A 188 -3.01 -13.72 -8.92
CA LEU A 188 -1.60 -13.34 -9.04
C LEU A 188 -1.40 -11.85 -8.77
N GLU A 189 -2.29 -10.98 -9.25
CA GLU A 189 -2.24 -9.55 -8.94
C GLU A 189 -2.32 -9.27 -7.43
N ARG A 190 -3.19 -9.98 -6.70
CA ARG A 190 -3.39 -9.83 -5.25
C ARG A 190 -2.25 -10.43 -4.41
N HIS A 191 -1.72 -11.58 -4.83
CA HIS A 191 -0.73 -12.36 -4.07
C HIS A 191 0.70 -12.22 -4.59
N ARG A 192 0.93 -11.37 -5.60
CA ARG A 192 2.25 -11.11 -6.20
C ARG A 192 3.35 -10.87 -5.16
N PRO A 193 3.19 -9.97 -4.16
CA PRO A 193 4.25 -9.76 -3.16
C PRO A 193 4.62 -11.02 -2.38
N LEU A 194 3.65 -11.89 -2.08
CA LEU A 194 3.88 -13.15 -1.40
C LEU A 194 4.69 -14.10 -2.30
N VAL A 195 4.23 -14.31 -3.55
CA VAL A 195 4.90 -15.17 -4.54
C VAL A 195 6.34 -14.72 -4.80
N GLU A 196 6.56 -13.43 -5.04
CA GLU A 196 7.89 -12.86 -5.28
C GLU A 196 8.83 -13.05 -4.08
N THR A 197 8.30 -12.94 -2.86
CA THR A 197 9.08 -13.15 -1.62
C THR A 197 9.42 -14.62 -1.40
N LEU A 198 8.47 -15.53 -1.62
CA LEU A 198 8.69 -16.98 -1.48
C LEU A 198 9.67 -17.49 -2.55
N LEU A 199 9.54 -17.02 -3.79
CA LEU A 199 10.44 -17.35 -4.90
C LEU A 199 11.87 -16.86 -4.63
N ALA A 200 12.04 -15.62 -4.15
CA ALA A 200 13.35 -15.13 -3.71
C ALA A 200 13.94 -16.02 -2.63
N GLY A 201 13.14 -16.37 -1.62
CA GLY A 201 13.55 -17.29 -0.56
C GLY A 201 14.02 -18.65 -1.08
N ARG A 202 13.31 -19.20 -2.06
CA ARG A 202 13.66 -20.48 -2.70
C ARG A 202 14.96 -20.40 -3.50
N ARG A 203 15.19 -19.28 -4.18
CA ARG A 203 16.41 -19.03 -4.97
C ARG A 203 17.61 -18.56 -4.13
N GLY A 204 17.41 -18.31 -2.83
CA GLY A 204 18.44 -17.74 -1.96
C GLY A 204 18.72 -16.26 -2.24
N GLU A 205 17.78 -15.55 -2.86
CA GLU A 205 17.84 -14.12 -3.16
C GLU A 205 17.33 -13.29 -1.98
N MET A 206 17.83 -12.05 -1.84
CA MET A 206 17.29 -11.12 -0.86
C MET A 206 16.10 -10.34 -1.42
N GLY A 207 15.06 -10.14 -0.61
CA GLY A 207 13.93 -9.30 -0.95
C GLY A 207 12.87 -10.04 -1.78
N ARG A 208 12.66 -9.60 -3.03
CA ARG A 208 11.62 -10.09 -3.93
C ARG A 208 12.22 -10.45 -5.28
N ALA A 209 11.91 -11.64 -5.77
CA ALA A 209 12.37 -12.13 -7.06
C ALA A 209 11.52 -11.54 -8.17
N GLU A 210 12.14 -11.29 -9.32
CA GLU A 210 11.39 -11.00 -10.54
C GLU A 210 10.71 -12.28 -11.07
N LEU A 211 9.44 -12.16 -11.44
CA LEU A 211 8.65 -13.28 -11.96
C LEU A 211 8.89 -13.58 -13.45
N GLY A 212 9.69 -12.76 -14.14
CA GLY A 212 9.96 -12.93 -15.58
C GLY A 212 8.71 -12.88 -16.46
N LEU A 213 7.68 -12.16 -16.04
CA LEU A 213 6.44 -11.95 -16.78
C LEU A 213 6.64 -10.96 -17.93
N ALA A 214 5.78 -11.01 -18.95
CA ALA A 214 5.74 -9.99 -19.98
C ALA A 214 5.51 -8.61 -19.35
N ALA A 215 6.39 -7.66 -19.66
CA ALA A 215 6.06 -6.26 -19.46
C ALA A 215 4.87 -5.91 -20.38
N PRO A 216 3.88 -5.14 -19.90
CA PRO A 216 2.85 -4.61 -20.77
C PRO A 216 3.51 -3.86 -21.94
N THR A 217 3.18 -4.22 -23.18
CA THR A 217 3.68 -3.46 -24.33
C THR A 217 3.04 -2.08 -24.28
N PRO A 218 3.81 -0.98 -24.13
CA PRO A 218 3.24 0.36 -24.13
C PRO A 218 2.56 0.60 -25.46
N ARG A 219 1.34 1.15 -25.41
CA ARG A 219 0.53 1.49 -26.59
C ARG A 219 0.22 2.97 -26.60
N VAL A 220 0.06 3.51 -27.80
CA VAL A 220 -0.38 4.89 -28.06
C VAL A 220 -1.55 4.87 -29.03
N ARG A 221 -2.56 5.70 -28.74
CA ARG A 221 -3.69 5.93 -29.62
C ARG A 221 -3.45 7.18 -30.45
N LEU A 222 -3.64 7.05 -31.76
CA LEU A 222 -3.36 8.08 -32.75
C LEU A 222 -4.59 8.31 -33.63
N ARG A 223 -4.84 9.57 -34.00
CA ARG A 223 -5.82 9.93 -35.02
C ARG A 223 -5.17 10.65 -36.19
N PHE A 224 -5.56 10.26 -37.39
CA PHE A 224 -5.01 10.73 -38.67
C PHE A 224 -6.08 11.45 -39.48
N HIS A 225 -5.65 12.37 -40.33
CA HIS A 225 -6.49 12.80 -41.44
C HIS A 225 -6.65 11.65 -42.44
N LEU A 226 -7.81 11.54 -43.11
CA LEU A 226 -8.11 10.41 -43.99
C LEU A 226 -7.10 10.23 -45.13
N SER A 227 -6.45 11.30 -45.60
CA SER A 227 -5.40 11.23 -46.62
C SER A 227 -4.12 10.54 -46.17
N ASP A 228 -3.87 10.51 -44.85
CA ASP A 228 -2.61 10.05 -44.25
C ASP A 228 -2.83 8.79 -43.41
N ALA A 229 -4.08 8.33 -43.32
CA ALA A 229 -4.49 7.25 -42.45
C ALA A 229 -3.85 5.91 -42.89
N PRO A 230 -3.08 5.24 -42.02
CA PRO A 230 -2.46 3.96 -42.35
C PRO A 230 -3.55 2.92 -42.65
N ALA A 231 -3.49 2.32 -43.84
CA ALA A 231 -4.51 1.41 -44.35
C ALA A 231 -5.95 1.98 -44.34
N GLY A 232 -6.10 3.31 -44.39
CA GLY A 232 -7.40 3.99 -44.33
C GLY A 232 -8.02 4.06 -42.93
N LEU A 233 -7.29 3.68 -41.87
CA LEU A 233 -7.78 3.72 -40.49
C LEU A 233 -7.40 5.04 -39.81
N ALA A 234 -8.40 5.91 -39.62
CA ALA A 234 -8.20 7.26 -39.08
C ALA A 234 -8.05 7.34 -37.55
N ASP A 235 -8.37 6.27 -36.82
CA ASP A 235 -8.23 6.18 -35.36
C ASP A 235 -7.71 4.78 -35.02
N VAL A 236 -6.49 4.70 -34.53
CA VAL A 236 -5.79 3.44 -34.28
C VAL A 236 -5.06 3.49 -32.95
N GLU A 237 -4.97 2.35 -32.27
CA GLU A 237 -4.09 2.19 -31.13
C GLU A 237 -3.06 1.12 -31.45
N ILE A 238 -1.77 1.48 -31.38
CA ILE A 238 -0.65 0.60 -31.74
C ILE A 238 0.37 0.52 -30.60
N PRO A 239 1.14 -0.58 -30.51
CA PRO A 239 2.38 -0.60 -29.75
C PRO A 239 3.29 0.58 -30.08
N VAL A 240 3.91 1.20 -29.07
CA VAL A 240 4.84 2.32 -29.25
C VAL A 240 6.01 1.94 -30.15
N VAL A 241 6.47 0.68 -30.10
CA VAL A 241 7.53 0.17 -30.99
C VAL A 241 7.14 0.23 -32.48
N ASP A 242 5.85 0.12 -32.80
CA ASP A 242 5.37 0.11 -34.19
C ASP A 242 5.32 1.52 -34.79
N LEU A 243 5.50 2.58 -33.98
CA LEU A 243 5.62 3.97 -34.47
C LEU A 243 6.74 4.13 -35.50
N ALA A 244 7.81 3.33 -35.39
CA ALA A 244 8.92 3.34 -36.36
C ALA A 244 8.50 2.93 -37.79
N SER A 245 7.32 2.31 -37.95
CA SER A 245 6.76 1.93 -39.25
C SER A 245 5.88 3.00 -39.86
N LEU A 246 5.55 4.06 -39.12
CA LEU A 246 4.74 5.17 -39.62
C LEU A 246 5.63 6.26 -40.24
N PRO A 247 5.15 6.93 -41.31
CA PRO A 247 5.86 8.09 -41.85
C PRO A 247 5.88 9.22 -40.81
N VAL A 248 7.02 9.93 -40.73
CA VAL A 248 7.16 11.09 -39.84
C VAL A 248 6.18 12.19 -40.28
N PRO A 249 5.25 12.63 -39.42
CA PRO A 249 4.28 13.65 -39.76
C PRO A 249 4.90 15.04 -39.78
N ARG A 250 4.18 16.02 -40.39
CA ARG A 250 4.54 17.44 -40.31
C ARG A 250 4.52 17.96 -38.87
N ALA A 251 3.59 17.44 -38.06
CA ALA A 251 3.46 17.78 -36.65
C ALA A 251 2.68 16.71 -35.89
N VAL A 252 2.92 16.61 -34.59
CA VAL A 252 2.12 15.82 -33.66
C VAL A 252 1.44 16.77 -32.66
N VAL A 253 0.14 16.61 -32.45
CA VAL A 253 -0.60 17.30 -31.38
C VAL A 253 -0.99 16.26 -30.33
N MET A 254 -0.31 16.30 -29.20
CA MET A 254 -0.58 15.43 -28.06
C MET A 254 -1.62 16.10 -27.14
N VAL A 255 -2.73 15.40 -26.90
CA VAL A 255 -3.86 15.88 -26.10
C VAL A 255 -4.05 14.94 -24.91
N GLU A 256 -4.10 15.49 -23.70
CA GLU A 256 -4.19 14.72 -22.46
C GLU A 256 -5.57 14.06 -22.27
N ASN A 257 -6.64 14.85 -22.34
CA ASN A 257 -8.02 14.41 -22.14
C ASN A 257 -8.56 13.65 -23.36
N LEU A 258 -9.22 12.51 -23.12
CA LEU A 258 -9.71 11.62 -24.17
C LEU A 258 -10.84 12.26 -25.00
N GLU A 259 -11.79 12.95 -24.38
CA GLU A 259 -12.92 13.57 -25.10
C GLU A 259 -12.43 14.71 -26.00
N SER A 260 -11.51 15.54 -25.49
CA SER A 260 -10.83 16.57 -26.27
C SER A 260 -10.07 15.98 -27.46
N PHE A 261 -9.34 14.87 -27.23
CA PHE A 261 -8.63 14.13 -28.28
C PHE A 261 -9.58 13.60 -29.38
N LEU A 262 -10.75 13.06 -29.00
CA LEU A 262 -11.74 12.53 -29.94
C LEU A 262 -12.49 13.62 -30.70
N ALA A 263 -12.73 14.77 -30.06
CA ALA A 263 -13.42 15.89 -30.68
C ALA A 263 -12.52 16.68 -31.64
N LEU A 264 -11.20 16.70 -31.41
CA LEU A 264 -10.28 17.56 -32.17
C LEU A 264 -10.25 17.14 -33.64
N PRO A 265 -10.47 18.07 -34.60
CA PRO A 265 -10.42 17.72 -36.02
C PRO A 265 -9.01 17.28 -36.44
N THR A 266 -8.91 16.45 -37.47
CA THR A 266 -7.62 16.06 -38.04
C THR A 266 -7.25 16.95 -39.23
N ARG A 267 -5.96 17.17 -39.48
CA ARG A 267 -5.45 17.97 -40.62
C ARG A 267 -4.45 17.14 -41.42
N PRO A 268 -4.38 17.31 -42.75
CA PRO A 268 -3.32 16.69 -43.55
C PRO A 268 -1.93 16.96 -42.98
N GLY A 269 -1.12 15.91 -42.87
CA GLY A 269 0.22 15.91 -42.31
C GLY A 269 0.28 16.06 -40.78
N VAL A 270 -0.85 16.14 -40.06
CA VAL A 270 -0.88 16.28 -38.60
C VAL A 270 -1.47 15.03 -37.96
N VAL A 271 -0.76 14.49 -36.98
CA VAL A 271 -1.22 13.33 -36.21
C VAL A 271 -1.62 13.79 -34.82
N LEU A 272 -2.82 13.43 -34.39
CA LEU A 272 -3.23 13.62 -33.00
C LEU A 272 -2.77 12.40 -32.19
N ALA A 273 -2.19 12.62 -31.02
CA ALA A 273 -1.80 11.55 -30.10
C ALA A 273 -2.52 11.73 -28.76
N TRP A 274 -3.05 10.65 -28.20
CA TRP A 274 -3.63 10.71 -26.86
C TRP A 274 -2.53 10.51 -25.81
N GLY A 275 -2.35 11.50 -24.92
CA GLY A 275 -1.31 11.50 -23.89
C GLY A 275 -1.61 10.56 -22.72
N GLY A 276 -2.88 10.43 -22.33
CA GLY A 276 -3.31 9.48 -21.30
C GLY A 276 -2.63 9.67 -19.93
N GLY A 277 -2.40 10.92 -19.52
CA GLY A 277 -1.75 11.28 -18.25
C GLY A 277 -0.23 11.14 -18.27
N TYR A 278 0.37 10.74 -17.14
CA TYR A 278 1.84 10.59 -16.98
C TYR A 278 2.51 9.60 -17.92
N ARG A 279 1.75 8.70 -18.56
CA ARG A 279 2.26 7.80 -19.59
C ARG A 279 2.75 8.55 -20.84
N ALA A 280 2.29 9.78 -21.05
CA ALA A 280 2.74 10.65 -22.14
C ALA A 280 4.27 10.77 -22.16
N ALA A 281 4.91 10.98 -21.00
CA ALA A 281 6.36 11.15 -20.89
C ALA A 281 7.15 9.92 -21.35
N ASP A 282 6.61 8.71 -21.15
CA ASP A 282 7.23 7.47 -21.64
C ASP A 282 6.99 7.28 -23.14
N ILE A 283 5.79 7.61 -23.63
CA ILE A 283 5.40 7.48 -25.04
C ILE A 283 6.25 8.41 -25.92
N VAL A 284 6.45 9.66 -25.52
CA VAL A 284 7.19 10.66 -26.32
C VAL A 284 8.69 10.38 -26.46
N ARG A 285 9.24 9.40 -25.71
CA ARG A 285 10.64 8.97 -25.89
C ARG A 285 10.85 8.19 -27.19
N ALA A 286 9.79 7.73 -27.85
CA ALA A 286 9.92 7.11 -29.17
C ALA A 286 10.38 8.16 -30.21
N PRO A 287 11.34 7.82 -31.11
CA PRO A 287 11.88 8.78 -32.09
C PRO A 287 10.83 9.53 -32.89
N TYR A 288 9.70 8.89 -33.19
CA TYR A 288 8.54 9.48 -33.86
C TYR A 288 8.11 10.86 -33.32
N PHE A 289 8.19 11.08 -32.00
CA PHE A 289 7.83 12.35 -31.36
C PHE A 289 8.97 13.37 -31.31
N ALA A 290 10.23 12.92 -31.33
CA ALA A 290 11.40 13.79 -31.36
C ALA A 290 11.73 14.25 -32.79
N ASP A 291 11.40 13.43 -33.80
CA ASP A 291 11.61 13.68 -35.22
C ASP A 291 10.53 14.58 -35.84
N SER A 292 9.47 14.89 -35.08
CA SER A 292 8.35 15.74 -35.49
C SER A 292 8.20 16.91 -34.52
N PRO A 293 7.79 18.11 -34.97
CA PRO A 293 7.36 19.14 -34.05
C PRO A 293 6.18 18.66 -33.18
N LEU A 294 6.35 18.76 -31.86
CA LEU A 294 5.37 18.32 -30.87
C LEU A 294 4.65 19.51 -30.24
N ILE A 295 3.33 19.50 -30.32
CA ILE A 295 2.44 20.41 -29.60
C ILE A 295 1.75 19.62 -28.49
N TYR A 296 1.75 20.15 -27.26
CA TYR A 296 1.07 19.56 -26.11
C TYR A 296 -0.11 20.42 -25.67
N TRP A 297 -1.24 19.78 -25.38
CA TRP A 297 -2.38 20.41 -24.73
C TRP A 297 -2.85 19.53 -23.57
N GLY A 298 -2.65 20.02 -22.35
CA GLY A 298 -3.07 19.35 -21.11
C GLY A 298 -4.18 20.09 -20.38
N ASP A 299 -4.63 19.49 -19.27
CA ASP A 299 -5.52 20.15 -18.31
C ASP A 299 -4.77 21.30 -17.61
N LEU A 300 -5.51 22.34 -17.21
CA LEU A 300 -4.97 23.46 -16.45
C LEU A 300 -5.08 23.14 -14.96
N ASP A 301 -4.20 22.28 -14.48
CA ASP A 301 -4.03 21.90 -13.08
C ASP A 301 -2.59 21.46 -12.77
N ALA A 302 -2.29 21.12 -11.51
CA ALA A 302 -0.94 20.72 -11.12
C ALA A 302 -0.42 19.47 -11.86
N ASP A 303 -1.29 18.53 -12.23
CA ASP A 303 -0.89 17.32 -12.92
C ASP A 303 -0.64 17.57 -14.42
N GLY A 304 -1.46 18.37 -15.09
CA GLY A 304 -1.27 18.76 -16.48
C GLY A 304 0.06 19.49 -16.70
N TYR A 305 0.44 20.41 -15.80
CA TYR A 305 1.77 21.03 -15.83
C TYR A 305 2.90 20.04 -15.48
N GLY A 306 2.66 19.08 -14.57
CA GLY A 306 3.62 18.01 -14.27
C GLY A 306 3.87 17.07 -15.43
N ILE A 307 2.84 16.72 -16.19
CA ILE A 307 2.96 15.92 -17.41
C ILE A 307 3.72 16.70 -18.48
N LEU A 308 3.41 17.99 -18.67
CA LEU A 308 4.14 18.85 -19.60
C LEU A 308 5.63 18.97 -19.25
N ASP A 309 5.98 19.16 -17.97
CA ASP A 309 7.38 19.17 -17.52
C ASP A 309 8.09 17.86 -17.86
N ALA A 310 7.44 16.72 -17.58
CA ALA A 310 7.98 15.40 -17.89
C ALA A 310 8.11 15.13 -19.40
N VAL A 311 7.12 15.53 -20.21
CA VAL A 311 7.16 15.46 -21.68
C VAL A 311 8.31 16.31 -22.22
N ARG A 312 8.48 17.53 -21.70
CA ARG A 312 9.54 18.46 -22.12
C ARG A 312 10.93 17.98 -21.70
N SER A 313 11.05 17.21 -20.61
CA SER A 313 12.31 16.54 -20.26
C SER A 313 12.78 15.54 -21.33
N ALA A 314 11.83 14.90 -22.04
CA ALA A 314 12.10 13.94 -23.10
C ALA A 314 12.18 14.61 -24.49
N VAL A 315 11.34 15.61 -24.76
CA VAL A 315 11.28 16.36 -26.02
C VAL A 315 11.39 17.87 -25.71
N PRO A 316 12.61 18.42 -25.56
CA PRO A 316 12.81 19.82 -25.15
C PRO A 316 12.17 20.86 -26.07
N SER A 317 11.97 20.52 -27.34
CA SER A 317 11.36 21.38 -28.37
C SER A 317 9.83 21.45 -28.31
N VAL A 318 9.17 20.70 -27.41
CA VAL A 318 7.71 20.71 -27.27
C VAL A 318 7.17 22.13 -27.02
N ARG A 319 6.03 22.44 -27.65
CA ARG A 319 5.30 23.69 -27.44
C ARG A 319 3.95 23.37 -26.79
N SER A 320 3.60 24.03 -25.69
CA SER A 320 2.26 23.93 -25.14
C SER A 320 1.29 24.88 -25.86
N VAL A 321 -0.01 24.59 -25.81
CA VAL A 321 -1.08 25.51 -26.19
C VAL A 321 -2.11 25.59 -25.08
N LEU A 322 -2.69 26.77 -24.87
CA LEU A 322 -3.75 27.02 -23.88
C LEU A 322 -3.31 26.74 -22.43
N MET A 323 -2.00 26.84 -22.15
CA MET A 323 -1.39 26.62 -20.83
C MET A 323 -0.67 27.87 -20.32
N ASP A 324 -1.22 29.05 -20.63
CA ASP A 324 -0.70 30.35 -20.21
C ASP A 324 -1.66 31.06 -19.24
N ARG A 325 -1.17 32.13 -18.61
CA ARG A 325 -1.93 32.96 -17.67
C ARG A 325 -3.21 33.54 -18.27
N ASP A 326 -3.17 33.99 -19.53
CA ASP A 326 -4.33 34.60 -20.18
C ASP A 326 -5.45 33.59 -20.36
N THR A 327 -5.08 32.35 -20.68
CA THR A 327 -6.01 31.22 -20.79
C THR A 327 -6.63 30.90 -19.44
N VAL A 328 -5.82 30.76 -18.39
CA VAL A 328 -6.33 30.53 -17.02
C VAL A 328 -7.30 31.63 -16.62
N THR A 329 -6.89 32.89 -16.75
CA THR A 329 -7.70 34.06 -16.37
C THR A 329 -9.04 34.09 -17.12
N ARG A 330 -9.03 33.75 -18.41
CA ARG A 330 -10.23 33.74 -19.25
C ARG A 330 -11.22 32.64 -18.86
N TRP A 331 -10.73 31.47 -18.46
CA TRP A 331 -11.56 30.28 -18.21
C TRP A 331 -11.76 29.97 -16.72
N GLN A 332 -11.15 30.73 -15.80
CA GLN A 332 -11.17 30.46 -14.36
C GLN A 332 -12.58 30.29 -13.76
N ARG A 333 -13.60 30.96 -14.32
CA ARG A 333 -14.99 30.85 -13.86
C ARG A 333 -15.61 29.46 -14.05
N PHE A 334 -14.99 28.61 -14.88
CA PHE A 334 -15.40 27.23 -15.12
C PHE A 334 -14.51 26.22 -14.38
N GLY A 335 -13.47 26.69 -13.68
CA GLY A 335 -12.62 25.85 -12.87
C GLY A 335 -13.29 25.46 -11.56
N VAL A 336 -12.76 24.40 -10.95
CA VAL A 336 -13.14 23.90 -9.63
C VAL A 336 -11.90 23.87 -8.73
N ALA A 337 -12.08 23.83 -7.42
CA ALA A 337 -10.95 23.70 -6.50
C ALA A 337 -10.24 22.35 -6.71
N ASP A 338 -8.93 22.42 -6.91
CA ASP A 338 -8.03 21.27 -6.93
C ASP A 338 -7.76 20.82 -5.48
N ARG A 339 -8.48 19.78 -5.05
CA ARG A 339 -8.40 19.25 -3.69
C ARG A 339 -7.11 18.48 -3.43
N ASP A 340 -6.45 18.04 -4.49
CA ASP A 340 -5.25 17.22 -4.45
C ASP A 340 -4.01 18.03 -4.86
N PHE A 341 -4.12 19.36 -4.88
CA PHE A 341 -3.02 20.24 -5.21
C PHE A 341 -1.83 19.98 -4.27
N GLN A 342 -0.71 19.58 -4.87
CA GLN A 342 0.57 19.44 -4.19
C GLN A 342 1.59 20.34 -4.87
N GLY A 343 2.23 21.22 -4.11
CA GLY A 343 3.32 22.04 -4.62
C GLY A 343 4.49 21.16 -5.06
N ARG A 344 4.93 21.33 -6.31
CA ARG A 344 6.03 20.57 -6.92
C ARG A 344 7.01 21.56 -7.54
N LEU A 345 8.28 21.16 -7.62
CA LEU A 345 9.25 21.90 -8.42
C LEU A 345 9.17 21.40 -9.85
N TYR A 346 9.01 22.35 -10.78
CA TYR A 346 9.04 22.09 -12.21
C TYR A 346 10.35 22.69 -12.77
N PHE A 347 11.10 21.90 -13.52
CA PHE A 347 12.45 22.27 -13.96
C PHE A 347 12.51 22.66 -15.44
N HIS A 348 11.48 22.32 -16.20
CA HIS A 348 11.45 22.45 -17.65
C HIS A 348 10.37 23.42 -18.14
N LEU A 349 9.38 23.77 -17.32
CA LEU A 349 8.35 24.74 -17.71
C LEU A 349 8.95 26.08 -18.12
N THR A 350 8.36 26.70 -19.14
CA THR A 350 8.68 28.04 -19.60
C THR A 350 8.07 29.10 -18.69
N ASP A 351 8.56 30.34 -18.76
CA ASP A 351 8.02 31.47 -17.98
C ASP A 351 6.51 31.68 -18.21
N SER A 352 6.03 31.46 -19.44
CA SER A 352 4.62 31.58 -19.78
C SER A 352 3.76 30.51 -19.11
N GLU A 353 4.28 29.29 -19.01
CA GLU A 353 3.60 28.15 -18.38
C GLU A 353 3.62 28.28 -16.85
N LEU A 354 4.75 28.71 -16.28
CA LEU A 354 4.86 29.05 -14.86
C LEU A 354 3.87 30.16 -14.48
N ALA A 355 3.75 31.21 -15.31
CA ALA A 355 2.77 32.26 -15.08
C ALA A 355 1.32 31.75 -15.12
N GLY A 356 1.04 30.72 -15.93
CA GLY A 356 -0.24 30.01 -15.96
C GLY A 356 -0.50 29.22 -14.69
N LEU A 357 0.47 28.43 -14.24
CA LEU A 357 0.40 27.70 -12.97
C LEU A 357 0.21 28.65 -11.78
N ASP A 358 0.96 29.74 -11.72
CA ASP A 358 0.82 30.77 -10.68
C ASP A 358 -0.60 31.37 -10.66
N ALA A 359 -1.19 31.60 -11.83
CA ALA A 359 -2.57 32.10 -11.91
C ALA A 359 -3.60 31.11 -11.33
N LEU A 360 -3.38 29.79 -11.47
CA LEU A 360 -4.22 28.77 -10.84
C LEU A 360 -4.09 28.78 -9.31
N ILE A 361 -2.86 28.97 -8.81
CA ILE A 361 -2.58 29.07 -7.37
C ILE A 361 -3.22 30.33 -6.79
N GLU A 362 -3.03 31.49 -7.44
CA GLU A 362 -3.62 32.78 -7.06
C GLU A 362 -5.16 32.73 -7.04
N ALA A 363 -5.76 31.96 -7.95
CA ALA A 363 -7.21 31.74 -8.01
C ALA A 363 -7.75 30.75 -6.97
N GLY A 364 -6.91 30.32 -6.00
CA GLY A 364 -7.29 29.43 -4.91
C GLY A 364 -7.11 27.95 -5.23
N HIS A 365 -5.98 27.59 -5.85
CA HIS A 365 -5.65 26.23 -6.29
C HIS A 365 -6.72 25.68 -7.23
N LEU A 366 -6.89 26.33 -8.38
CA LEU A 366 -7.90 26.00 -9.35
C LEU A 366 -7.45 24.85 -10.27
N ARG A 367 -8.40 24.01 -10.68
CA ARG A 367 -8.30 23.04 -11.78
C ARG A 367 -9.33 23.37 -12.85
N ILE A 368 -8.88 23.54 -14.09
CA ILE A 368 -9.75 23.75 -15.26
C ILE A 368 -9.50 22.62 -16.26
N GLU A 369 -10.46 21.71 -16.39
CA GLU A 369 -10.39 20.63 -17.39
C GLU A 369 -10.42 21.21 -18.82
N GLN A 370 -9.74 20.56 -19.77
CA GLN A 370 -9.72 20.94 -21.20
C GLN A 370 -11.13 21.12 -21.78
N GLU A 371 -12.08 20.26 -21.38
CA GLU A 371 -13.48 20.28 -21.81
C GLU A 371 -14.23 21.58 -21.40
N ARG A 372 -13.69 22.35 -20.45
CA ARG A 372 -14.26 23.64 -20.01
C ARG A 372 -13.82 24.81 -20.88
N ILE A 373 -12.78 24.63 -21.69
CA ILE A 373 -12.37 25.60 -22.70
C ILE A 373 -13.30 25.42 -23.90
N ARG A 374 -13.85 26.52 -24.41
CA ARG A 374 -14.70 26.46 -25.61
C ARG A 374 -13.94 25.80 -26.75
N PHE A 375 -14.60 24.82 -27.37
CA PHE A 375 -13.94 23.97 -28.34
C PHE A 375 -13.47 24.69 -29.60
N ASP A 376 -14.21 25.71 -30.05
CA ASP A 376 -13.80 26.54 -31.18
C ASP A 376 -12.52 27.35 -30.90
N VAL A 377 -12.32 27.77 -29.64
CA VAL A 377 -11.09 28.45 -29.18
C VAL A 377 -9.94 27.47 -29.14
N ALA A 378 -10.18 26.23 -28.67
CA ALA A 378 -9.15 25.21 -28.62
C ALA A 378 -8.65 24.82 -30.02
N VAL A 379 -9.59 24.61 -30.95
CA VAL A 379 -9.32 24.37 -32.37
C VAL A 379 -8.48 25.50 -32.98
N ALA A 380 -8.88 26.76 -32.78
CA ALA A 380 -8.15 27.90 -33.31
C ALA A 380 -6.73 28.03 -32.74
N ALA A 381 -6.54 27.76 -31.44
CA ALA A 381 -5.23 27.80 -30.81
C ALA A 381 -4.29 26.70 -31.35
N VAL A 382 -4.81 25.49 -31.56
CA VAL A 382 -4.04 24.41 -32.19
C VAL A 382 -3.67 24.76 -33.64
N ASP A 383 -4.60 25.32 -34.42
CA ASP A 383 -4.34 25.73 -35.80
C ASP A 383 -3.29 26.84 -35.89
N ASP A 384 -3.37 27.85 -35.03
CA ASP A 384 -2.37 28.92 -34.96
C ASP A 384 -0.98 28.36 -34.57
N ALA A 385 -0.91 27.46 -33.59
CA ALA A 385 0.34 26.81 -33.21
C ALA A 385 0.93 25.98 -34.37
N LEU A 386 0.11 25.25 -35.11
CA LEU A 386 0.50 24.46 -36.29
C LEU A 386 0.98 25.33 -37.47
N THR A 387 0.58 26.60 -37.52
CA THR A 387 0.99 27.55 -38.58
C THR A 387 2.34 28.20 -38.27
N ARG A 388 2.77 28.15 -37.00
CA ARG A 388 4.07 28.69 -36.51
C ARG A 388 5.18 27.64 -36.45
N LEU A 389 4.92 26.44 -36.96
CA LEU A 389 5.90 25.37 -37.17
C LEU A 389 6.54 25.56 -38.55
#